data_AF-A0AAD8B148-F1
#
_entry.id   AF-A0AAD8B148-F1
#
_cell.length_a   1.000
_cell.length_b   1.000
_cell.length_c   1.000
_cell.angle_alpha   90.00
_cell.angle_beta   90.00
_cell.angle_gamma   90.00
#
_symmetry.space_group_name_H-M   'P 1'
#
loop_
_entity.id
_entity.type
_entity.pdbx_description
1 polymer ?
#
loop_
_entity_poly.entity_id
_entity_poly.type
_entity_poly.pdbx_seq_one_letter_code
_entity_poly.pdbx_strand_id
1 'polypeptide(L)'
;MVTAPTDMPYSNNFFDILLVIVFDKPGFYCNVRYLDALYGQVFPNIIYCGDNATQFVEQTQHLGKLLSFIEEPLDRGLVGYMCAVKAIEMNFNVKGFLIMGDDVLFKHWEFFNASRNHFWATFEGGYIVINITQPTHWWSWWPMNIGKQAFDKTVEDLRHYPNVPTYINSTSLFLDSLWKHWQH
;
A
#
# COMPACT_ATOMS: atom_id res chain seq x y z
N MET A 1 9.42 6.68 -32.63
CA MET A 1 9.95 5.43 -32.06
C MET A 1 10.69 5.81 -30.80
N VAL A 2 10.15 5.48 -29.63
CA VAL A 2 10.86 5.68 -28.36
C VAL A 2 11.71 4.42 -28.16
N THR A 3 13.01 4.56 -28.34
CA THR A 3 13.97 3.50 -28.06
C THR A 3 14.03 3.31 -26.55
N ALA A 4 13.63 2.13 -26.07
CA ALA A 4 13.87 1.74 -24.69
C ALA A 4 15.39 1.78 -24.42
N PRO A 5 15.85 2.31 -23.27
CA PRO A 5 17.26 2.29 -22.92
C PRO A 5 17.76 0.85 -22.83
N THR A 6 18.79 0.52 -23.62
CA THR A 6 19.30 -0.84 -23.81
C THR A 6 20.19 -1.36 -22.69
N ASP A 7 20.50 -0.59 -21.64
CA ASP A 7 21.44 -1.03 -20.58
C ASP A 7 21.10 -0.45 -19.19
N MET A 8 19.99 -0.85 -18.58
CA MET A 8 19.79 -0.64 -17.14
C MET A 8 19.65 -2.00 -16.44
N PRO A 9 20.60 -2.39 -15.56
CA PRO A 9 20.35 -3.51 -14.68
C PRO A 9 19.34 -3.04 -13.63
N TYR A 10 18.04 -3.17 -13.94
CA TYR A 10 16.91 -2.82 -13.07
C TYR A 10 16.96 -3.53 -11.69
N SER A 11 17.85 -4.52 -11.51
CA SER A 11 17.88 -5.45 -10.38
C SER A 11 18.33 -4.88 -9.03
N ASN A 12 18.92 -3.69 -8.96
CA ASN A 12 19.53 -3.21 -7.71
C ASN A 12 18.78 -2.09 -6.99
N ASN A 13 17.70 -1.55 -7.55
CA ASN A 13 17.01 -0.43 -6.90
C ASN A 13 15.94 -0.89 -5.91
N PHE A 14 15.28 -2.05 -6.10
CA PHE A 14 14.17 -2.47 -5.23
C PHE A 14 14.37 -3.85 -4.59
N PHE A 15 15.59 -4.38 -4.57
CA PHE A 15 15.87 -5.70 -3.97
C PHE A 15 15.60 -5.78 -2.47
N ASP A 16 15.67 -4.64 -1.78
CA ASP A 16 15.45 -4.49 -0.36
C ASP A 16 14.02 -4.03 -0.02
N ILE A 17 13.10 -4.05 -1.00
CA ILE A 17 11.69 -3.72 -0.82
C ILE A 17 10.82 -4.95 -1.11
N LEU A 18 9.89 -5.25 -0.20
CA LEU A 18 8.80 -6.19 -0.49
C LEU A 18 7.66 -5.43 -1.15
N LEU A 19 7.30 -5.82 -2.37
CA LEU A 19 6.09 -5.33 -3.03
C LEU A 19 4.88 -6.15 -2.58
N VAL A 20 3.93 -5.50 -1.93
CA VAL A 20 2.64 -6.08 -1.50
C VAL A 20 1.55 -5.56 -2.43
N ILE A 21 0.97 -6.45 -3.24
CA ILE A 21 -0.13 -6.11 -4.15
C ILE A 21 -1.43 -6.63 -3.56
N VAL A 22 -2.35 -5.73 -3.26
CA VAL A 22 -3.64 -5.99 -2.64
C VAL A 22 -4.74 -6.06 -3.70
N PHE A 23 -5.38 -7.20 -3.83
CA PHE A 23 -6.59 -7.36 -4.62
C PHE A 23 -7.79 -6.97 -3.77
N ASP A 24 -8.34 -5.78 -4.00
CA ASP A 24 -9.44 -5.24 -3.19
C ASP A 24 -10.79 -5.93 -3.44
N LYS A 25 -10.87 -6.74 -4.51
CA LYS A 25 -12.05 -7.49 -4.93
C LYS A 25 -11.71 -8.92 -5.35
N PRO A 26 -12.57 -9.89 -5.02
CA PRO A 26 -12.43 -11.26 -5.50
C PRO A 26 -12.54 -11.37 -7.02
N GLY A 27 -11.91 -12.41 -7.58
CA GLY A 27 -12.05 -12.79 -8.98
C GLY A 27 -11.10 -12.12 -9.97
N PHE A 28 -10.25 -11.19 -9.53
CA PHE A 28 -9.32 -10.46 -10.40
C PHE A 28 -7.88 -10.99 -10.38
N TYR A 29 -7.62 -12.15 -9.77
CA TYR A 29 -6.27 -12.73 -9.69
C TYR A 29 -5.67 -13.08 -11.07
N CYS A 30 -6.48 -13.17 -12.12
CA CYS A 30 -5.99 -13.28 -13.50
C CYS A 30 -5.13 -12.09 -13.94
N ASN A 31 -5.22 -10.94 -13.27
CA ASN A 31 -4.38 -9.76 -13.50
C ASN A 31 -2.94 -9.95 -13.04
N VAL A 32 -2.65 -10.95 -12.20
CA VAL A 32 -1.28 -11.26 -11.72
C VAL A 32 -0.30 -11.40 -12.88
N ARG A 33 -0.71 -11.94 -14.04
CA ARG A 33 0.16 -12.05 -15.21
C ARG A 33 0.69 -10.71 -15.72
N TYR A 34 -0.13 -9.65 -15.63
CA TYR A 34 0.24 -8.32 -16.07
C TYR A 34 1.10 -7.62 -15.02
N LEU A 35 0.75 -7.80 -13.74
CA LEU A 35 1.51 -7.26 -12.62
C LEU A 35 2.91 -7.88 -12.55
N ASP A 36 3.04 -9.19 -12.74
CA ASP A 36 4.33 -9.87 -12.80
C ASP A 36 5.15 -9.43 -14.01
N ALA A 37 4.51 -9.20 -15.18
CA ALA A 37 5.20 -8.67 -16.34
C ALA A 37 5.72 -7.23 -16.14
N LEU A 38 4.98 -6.39 -15.41
CA LEU A 38 5.37 -5.01 -15.12
C LEU A 38 6.42 -4.90 -14.01
N TYR A 39 6.27 -5.69 -12.95
CA TYR A 39 7.00 -5.50 -11.70
C TYR A 39 7.94 -6.66 -11.34
N GLY A 40 7.74 -7.86 -11.88
CA GLY A 40 8.46 -9.08 -11.50
C GLY A 40 9.96 -9.06 -11.81
N GLN A 41 10.41 -8.23 -12.76
CA GLN A 41 11.84 -8.02 -13.02
C GLN A 41 12.47 -6.90 -12.17
N VAL A 42 11.63 -6.08 -11.55
CA VAL A 42 12.03 -4.88 -10.79
C VAL A 42 12.05 -5.18 -9.30
N PHE A 43 11.04 -5.89 -8.81
CA PHE A 43 10.88 -6.32 -7.43
C PHE A 43 11.13 -7.82 -7.35
N PRO A 44 12.28 -8.27 -6.79
CA PRO A 44 12.54 -9.69 -6.64
C PRO A 44 11.63 -10.34 -5.58
N ASN A 45 11.10 -9.54 -4.65
CA ASN A 45 10.18 -9.98 -3.61
C ASN A 45 8.80 -9.36 -3.87
N ILE A 46 7.86 -10.19 -4.31
CA ILE A 46 6.45 -9.79 -4.50
C ILE A 46 5.58 -10.76 -3.71
N ILE A 47 4.64 -10.21 -2.94
CA ILE A 47 3.58 -10.97 -2.31
C ILE A 47 2.22 -10.39 -2.73
N TYR A 48 1.34 -11.27 -3.17
CA TYR A 48 -0.03 -10.92 -3.48
C TYR A 48 -0.90 -11.13 -2.25
N CYS A 49 -1.98 -10.36 -2.11
CA CYS A 49 -2.90 -10.49 -1.00
C CYS A 49 -4.34 -10.38 -1.49
N GLY A 50 -5.22 -11.23 -0.99
CA GLY A 50 -6.62 -11.29 -1.40
C GLY A 50 -7.46 -12.14 -0.45
N ASP A 51 -8.72 -12.34 -0.77
CA ASP A 51 -9.70 -13.03 0.08
C ASP A 51 -9.90 -14.52 -0.22
N ASN A 52 -9.22 -15.05 -1.25
CA ASN A 52 -9.45 -16.42 -1.71
C ASN A 52 -8.21 -17.05 -2.37
N ALA A 53 -7.44 -17.80 -1.58
CA ALA A 53 -6.23 -18.49 -2.01
C ALA A 53 -6.52 -19.61 -3.02
N THR A 54 -7.65 -20.32 -2.88
CA THR A 54 -8.04 -21.36 -3.84
C THR A 54 -8.22 -20.76 -5.23
N GLN A 55 -8.99 -19.67 -5.33
CA GLN A 55 -9.20 -18.95 -6.58
C GLN A 55 -7.90 -18.33 -7.11
N PHE A 56 -7.05 -17.80 -6.23
CA PHE A 56 -5.73 -17.31 -6.61
C PHE A 56 -4.91 -18.40 -7.30
N VAL A 57 -4.81 -19.59 -6.71
CA VAL A 57 -4.09 -20.73 -7.30
C VAL A 57 -4.70 -21.14 -8.64
N GLU A 58 -6.03 -21.31 -8.70
CA GLU A 58 -6.73 -21.67 -9.94
C GLU A 58 -6.41 -20.72 -11.09
N GLN A 59 -6.37 -19.41 -10.81
CA GLN A 59 -6.15 -18.36 -11.80
C GLN A 59 -4.68 -18.09 -12.11
N THR A 60 -3.72 -18.62 -11.35
CA THR A 60 -2.29 -18.30 -11.50
C THR A 60 -1.38 -19.49 -11.72
N GLN A 61 -1.83 -20.72 -11.44
CA GLN A 61 -1.03 -21.96 -11.57
C GLN A 61 -0.37 -22.15 -12.95
N HIS A 62 -0.97 -21.58 -14.00
CA HIS A 62 -0.48 -21.68 -15.38
C HIS A 62 0.71 -20.74 -15.68
N LEU A 63 1.07 -19.84 -14.76
CA LEU A 63 2.17 -18.89 -14.94
C LEU A 63 3.56 -19.54 -14.78
N GLY A 64 3.63 -20.79 -14.32
CA GLY A 64 4.89 -21.54 -14.22
C GLY A 64 5.88 -20.95 -13.21
N LYS A 65 5.42 -20.13 -12.27
CA LYS A 65 6.21 -19.45 -11.24
C LYS A 65 5.60 -19.70 -9.87
N LEU A 66 6.45 -19.82 -8.85
CA LEU A 66 6.00 -19.83 -7.46
C LEU A 66 5.65 -18.41 -7.04
N LEU A 67 4.40 -18.22 -6.59
CA LEU A 67 3.89 -16.94 -6.14
C LEU A 67 3.53 -17.02 -4.66
N SER A 68 3.87 -15.98 -3.91
CA SER A 68 3.48 -15.85 -2.51
C SER A 68 2.12 -15.16 -2.42
N PHE A 69 1.24 -15.69 -1.56
CA PHE A 69 -0.10 -15.17 -1.35
C PHE A 69 -0.43 -15.08 0.14
N ILE A 70 -1.04 -13.98 0.56
CA ILE A 70 -1.67 -13.81 1.87
C ILE A 70 -3.18 -13.84 1.66
N GLU A 71 -3.85 -14.77 2.34
CA GLU A 71 -5.31 -14.76 2.40
C GLU A 71 -5.78 -13.93 3.59
N GLU A 72 -6.51 -12.86 3.34
CA GLU A 72 -7.12 -12.00 4.36
C GLU A 72 -8.55 -11.64 3.96
N PRO A 73 -9.50 -11.53 4.92
CA PRO A 73 -10.88 -11.16 4.63
C PRO A 73 -10.98 -9.67 4.27
N LEU A 74 -10.70 -9.35 3.01
CA LEU A 74 -10.72 -7.98 2.51
C LEU A 74 -12.16 -7.50 2.28
N ASP A 75 -12.53 -6.40 2.93
CA ASP A 75 -13.84 -5.76 2.76
C ASP A 75 -13.75 -4.61 1.73
N ARG A 76 -13.77 -4.94 0.43
CA ARG A 76 -13.82 -3.95 -0.67
C ARG A 76 -12.80 -2.82 -0.55
N GLY A 77 -11.57 -3.16 -0.16
CA GLY A 77 -10.47 -2.22 0.06
C GLY A 77 -10.46 -1.49 1.41
N LEU A 78 -11.51 -1.57 2.23
CA LEU A 78 -11.60 -0.87 3.53
C LEU A 78 -10.52 -1.31 4.52
N VAL A 79 -10.12 -2.57 4.45
CA VAL A 79 -9.13 -3.17 5.35
C VAL A 79 -7.88 -3.65 4.60
N GLY A 80 -7.57 -3.04 3.44
CA GLY A 80 -6.38 -3.39 2.65
C GLY A 80 -5.06 -3.27 3.44
N TYR A 81 -5.03 -2.45 4.48
CA TYR A 81 -3.87 -2.35 5.39
C TYR A 81 -3.58 -3.67 6.14
N MET A 82 -4.54 -4.59 6.28
CA MET A 82 -4.31 -5.89 6.92
C MET A 82 -3.27 -6.71 6.16
N CYS A 83 -3.27 -6.64 4.83
CA CYS A 83 -2.23 -7.25 4.00
C CYS A 83 -0.84 -6.72 4.35
N ALA A 84 -0.72 -5.42 4.62
CA ALA A 84 0.54 -4.81 5.03
C ALA A 84 0.97 -5.31 6.42
N VAL A 85 0.05 -5.36 7.38
CA VAL A 85 0.31 -5.89 8.73
C VAL A 85 0.82 -7.33 8.64
N LYS A 86 0.12 -8.19 7.87
CA LYS A 86 0.53 -9.59 7.69
C LYS A 86 1.89 -9.72 7.01
N ALA A 87 2.15 -8.94 5.97
CA ALA A 87 3.44 -8.94 5.31
C ALA A 87 4.58 -8.53 6.27
N ILE A 88 4.34 -7.58 7.17
CA ILE A 88 5.29 -7.18 8.22
C ILE A 88 5.48 -8.30 9.25
N GLU A 89 4.39 -8.94 9.71
CA GLU A 89 4.41 -10.06 10.66
C GLU A 89 5.21 -11.27 10.13
N MET A 90 5.23 -11.47 8.81
CA MET A 90 6.05 -12.51 8.17
C MET A 90 7.56 -12.26 8.28
N ASN A 91 7.99 -11.08 8.73
CA ASN A 91 9.38 -10.73 9.09
C ASN A 91 10.40 -11.06 7.97
N PHE A 92 10.07 -10.68 6.74
CA PHE A 92 11.00 -10.77 5.61
C PHE A 92 12.26 -9.93 5.86
N ASN A 93 13.41 -10.40 5.39
CA ASN A 93 14.69 -9.66 5.46
C ASN A 93 14.76 -8.56 4.39
N VAL A 94 13.88 -7.56 4.51
CA VAL A 94 13.76 -6.39 3.63
C VAL A 94 13.91 -5.11 4.46
N LYS A 95 14.27 -3.99 3.82
CA LYS A 95 14.41 -2.68 4.47
C LYS A 95 13.14 -1.84 4.40
N GLY A 96 12.18 -2.22 3.56
CA GLY A 96 10.92 -1.50 3.43
C GLY A 96 9.85 -2.29 2.67
N PHE A 97 8.66 -1.70 2.64
CA PHE A 97 7.47 -2.28 2.00
C PHE A 97 6.88 -1.22 1.06
N LEU A 98 6.49 -1.65 -0.15
CA LEU A 98 5.63 -0.86 -1.03
C LEU A 98 4.30 -1.58 -1.11
N ILE A 99 3.22 -0.92 -0.70
CA ILE A 99 1.87 -1.50 -0.70
C ILE A 99 1.04 -0.76 -1.74
N MET A 100 0.41 -1.50 -2.64
CA MET A 100 -0.44 -0.93 -3.69
C MET A 100 -1.64 -1.84 -3.99
N GLY A 101 -2.73 -1.24 -4.47
CA GLY A 101 -3.85 -1.98 -5.04
C GLY A 101 -3.46 -2.64 -6.37
N ASP A 102 -4.18 -3.68 -6.78
CA ASP A 102 -4.00 -4.35 -8.07
C ASP A 102 -4.37 -3.45 -9.26
N ASP A 103 -5.14 -2.40 -9.02
CA ASP A 103 -5.55 -1.37 -9.99
C ASP A 103 -4.57 -0.17 -10.07
N VAL A 104 -3.49 -0.17 -9.29
CA VAL A 104 -2.49 0.91 -9.26
C VAL A 104 -1.38 0.68 -10.30
N LEU A 105 -1.14 1.70 -11.13
CA LEU A 105 0.03 1.76 -12.01
C LEU A 105 1.16 2.56 -11.35
N PHE A 106 2.22 1.87 -10.94
CA PHE A 106 3.40 2.47 -10.33
C PHE A 106 4.53 2.63 -11.35
N LYS A 107 4.85 3.88 -11.70
CA LYS A 107 5.96 4.24 -12.60
C LYS A 107 7.31 4.12 -11.89
N HIS A 108 7.73 2.91 -11.57
CA HIS A 108 8.90 2.63 -10.70
C HIS A 108 10.20 3.31 -11.14
N TRP A 109 10.38 3.56 -12.44
CA TRP A 109 11.59 4.19 -12.99
C TRP A 109 11.76 5.66 -12.58
N GLU A 110 10.68 6.34 -12.20
CA GLU A 110 10.75 7.72 -11.67
C GLU A 110 11.26 7.76 -10.21
N PHE A 111 11.30 6.62 -9.52
CA PHE A 111 11.55 6.53 -8.08
C PHE A 111 12.91 5.92 -7.72
N PHE A 112 13.79 5.68 -8.69
CA PHE A 112 15.10 5.08 -8.42
C PHE A 112 15.94 5.88 -7.42
N ASN A 113 15.85 7.21 -7.48
CA ASN A 113 16.60 8.14 -6.61
C ASN A 113 15.71 8.78 -5.53
N ALA A 114 14.47 8.31 -5.36
CA ALA A 114 13.56 8.88 -4.37
C ALA A 114 14.02 8.53 -2.94
N SER A 115 13.92 9.51 -2.05
CA SER A 115 14.33 9.35 -0.65
C SER A 115 13.43 8.40 0.10
N ARG A 116 13.94 7.27 0.60
CA ARG A 116 13.15 6.23 1.31
C ARG A 116 12.97 6.46 2.80
N ASN A 117 13.40 7.61 3.31
CA ASN A 117 13.36 7.96 4.73
C ASN A 117 12.01 8.53 5.21
N HIS A 118 11.04 8.68 4.29
CA HIS A 118 9.71 9.21 4.57
C HIS A 118 8.67 8.56 3.65
N PHE A 119 7.39 8.68 3.99
CA PHE A 119 6.31 8.26 3.11
C PHE A 119 6.31 9.06 1.80
N TRP A 120 6.14 8.37 0.68
CA TRP A 120 5.91 9.00 -0.61
C TRP A 120 4.42 9.23 -0.78
N ALA A 121 4.04 10.50 -0.76
CA ALA A 121 2.73 10.91 -1.22
C ALA A 121 2.96 11.84 -2.43
N THR A 122 2.48 11.41 -3.60
CA THR A 122 2.50 12.25 -4.79
C THR A 122 1.28 13.16 -4.72
N PHE A 123 1.52 14.45 -4.51
CA PHE A 123 0.47 15.45 -4.34
C PHE A 123 0.29 16.26 -5.62
N GLU A 124 -0.16 15.63 -6.69
CA GLU A 124 -0.63 16.33 -7.90
C GLU A 124 -2.18 16.34 -7.99
N GLY A 125 -2.87 16.07 -6.87
CA GLY A 125 -4.33 15.97 -6.78
C GLY A 125 -4.98 16.91 -5.77
N GLY A 126 -6.31 17.00 -5.81
CA GLY A 126 -7.09 17.79 -4.86
C GLY A 126 -7.06 17.20 -3.45
N TYR A 127 -6.99 18.08 -2.45
CA TYR A 127 -7.11 17.69 -1.05
C TYR A 127 -8.59 17.46 -0.69
N ILE A 128 -8.84 16.46 0.15
CA ILE A 128 -10.12 16.32 0.85
C ILE A 128 -9.85 16.66 2.31
N VAL A 129 -10.23 17.86 2.73
CA VAL A 129 -10.19 18.24 4.14
C VAL A 129 -11.44 17.65 4.79
N ILE A 130 -11.23 16.75 5.73
CA ILE A 130 -12.31 16.16 6.52
C ILE A 130 -12.43 16.95 7.81
N ASN A 131 -13.62 17.50 8.08
CA ASN A 131 -13.90 18.05 9.40
C ASN A 131 -14.18 16.91 10.39
N ILE A 132 -13.17 16.51 11.14
CA ILE A 132 -13.25 15.42 12.12
C ILE A 132 -14.14 15.74 13.34
N THR A 133 -14.71 16.94 13.47
CA THR A 133 -15.72 17.19 14.51
C THR A 133 -17.13 16.83 14.05
N GLN A 134 -17.35 16.67 12.74
CA GLN A 134 -18.65 16.36 12.18
C GLN A 134 -18.91 14.85 12.16
N PRO A 135 -20.13 14.40 12.55
CA PRO A 135 -20.49 12.99 12.53
C PRO A 135 -20.76 12.46 11.12
N THR A 136 -20.94 13.34 10.13
CA THR A 136 -21.30 12.98 8.75
C THR A 136 -20.34 13.62 7.75
N HIS A 137 -20.14 12.95 6.62
CA HIS A 137 -19.32 13.38 5.49
C HIS A 137 -19.94 12.82 4.20
N TRP A 138 -19.57 13.36 3.03
CA TRP A 138 -20.07 12.90 1.73
C TRP A 138 -19.60 11.49 1.37
N TRP A 139 -18.58 10.99 2.07
CA TRP A 139 -18.20 9.58 2.01
C TRP A 139 -19.24 8.73 2.72
N SER A 140 -19.91 7.88 1.96
CA SER A 140 -20.99 7.00 2.44
C SER A 140 -20.59 6.11 3.62
N TRP A 141 -19.30 5.78 3.74
CA TRP A 141 -18.75 4.96 4.81
C TRP A 141 -18.36 5.75 6.08
N TRP A 142 -18.20 7.07 6.01
CA TRP A 142 -17.81 7.89 7.17
C TRP A 142 -18.77 7.80 8.37
N PRO A 143 -20.11 7.85 8.19
CA PRO A 143 -21.03 7.72 9.32
C PRO A 143 -21.18 6.26 9.83
N MET A 144 -20.57 5.28 9.17
CA MET A 144 -20.60 3.88 9.59
C MET A 144 -19.57 3.61 10.70
N ASN A 145 -19.64 2.44 11.34
CA ASN A 145 -18.71 2.01 12.40
C ASN A 145 -17.24 1.99 11.95
N ILE A 146 -16.99 1.79 10.65
CA ILE A 146 -15.67 1.80 10.01
C ILE A 146 -15.12 3.20 9.71
N GLY A 147 -15.94 4.25 9.85
CA GLY A 147 -15.57 5.63 9.57
C GLY A 147 -15.19 6.40 10.83
N LYS A 148 -16.03 7.39 11.18
CA LYS A 148 -15.80 8.31 12.30
C LYS A 148 -15.58 7.60 13.63
N GLN A 149 -16.39 6.59 13.91
CA GLN A 149 -16.30 5.85 15.17
C GLN A 149 -14.95 5.13 15.30
N ALA A 150 -14.51 4.44 14.24
CA ALA A 150 -13.20 3.81 14.20
C ALA A 150 -12.07 4.83 14.35
N PHE A 151 -12.15 5.97 13.65
CA PHE A 151 -11.19 7.06 13.77
C PHE A 151 -11.07 7.59 15.21
N ASP A 152 -12.19 7.91 15.85
CA ASP A 152 -12.21 8.44 17.21
C ASP A 152 -11.60 7.45 18.19
N LYS A 153 -11.94 6.16 18.06
CA LYS A 153 -11.36 5.10 18.87
C LYS A 153 -9.86 5.00 18.68
N THR A 154 -9.36 5.02 17.43
CA THR A 154 -7.92 5.00 17.17
C THR A 154 -7.21 6.21 17.78
N VAL A 155 -7.79 7.40 17.69
CA VAL A 155 -7.22 8.61 18.31
C VAL A 155 -7.21 8.50 19.83
N GLU A 156 -8.26 7.95 20.44
CA GLU A 156 -8.32 7.69 21.87
C GLU A 156 -7.25 6.68 22.30
N ASP A 157 -7.14 5.55 21.60
CA ASP A 157 -6.13 4.51 21.86
C ASP A 157 -4.70 5.08 21.78
N LEU A 158 -4.42 5.89 20.76
CA LEU A 158 -3.11 6.54 20.58
C LEU A 158 -2.77 7.52 21.70
N ARG A 159 -3.75 8.27 22.22
CA ARG A 159 -3.53 9.20 23.35
C ARG A 159 -3.16 8.48 24.64
N HIS A 160 -3.64 7.25 24.83
CA HIS A 160 -3.40 6.46 26.03
C HIS A 160 -2.15 5.57 25.94
N TYR A 161 -1.46 5.54 24.79
CA TYR A 161 -0.26 4.73 24.60
C TYR A 161 1.00 5.51 25.06
N PRO A 162 1.68 5.10 26.15
CA PRO A 162 2.79 5.87 26.74
C PRO A 162 4.07 5.86 25.88
N ASN A 163 4.14 4.95 24.90
CA ASN A 163 5.29 4.75 24.03
C ASN A 163 4.89 4.82 22.55
N VAL A 164 3.99 5.74 22.16
CA VAL A 164 3.84 6.06 20.73
C VAL A 164 5.24 6.42 20.22
N PRO A 165 5.84 5.63 19.30
CA PRO A 165 7.18 5.88 18.84
C PRO A 165 7.29 7.33 18.35
N THR A 166 8.44 7.97 18.55
CA THR A 166 8.65 9.36 18.11
C THR A 166 8.40 9.55 16.60
N TYR A 167 8.49 8.48 15.80
CA TYR A 167 8.10 8.47 14.38
C TYR A 167 6.58 8.45 14.14
N ILE A 168 5.76 7.97 15.09
CA ILE A 168 4.29 8.16 15.06
C ILE A 168 3.91 9.51 15.68
N ASN A 169 4.72 10.06 16.57
CA ASN A 169 4.74 11.50 16.79
C ASN A 169 5.21 12.26 15.52
N SER A 170 5.87 11.58 14.58
CA SER A 170 6.09 12.05 13.20
C SER A 170 4.95 11.66 12.25
N THR A 171 3.89 10.98 12.72
CA THR A 171 2.57 11.07 12.10
C THR A 171 1.96 12.44 12.41
N SER A 172 2.36 13.10 13.51
CA SER A 172 2.28 14.56 13.56
C SER A 172 3.14 15.14 12.45
N LEU A 173 4.34 14.68 12.06
CA LEU A 173 5.00 15.17 10.84
C LEU A 173 4.35 14.76 9.51
N PHE A 174 3.56 13.68 9.43
CA PHE A 174 2.75 13.33 8.25
C PHE A 174 1.51 14.22 8.14
N LEU A 175 0.82 14.46 9.27
CA LEU A 175 -0.27 15.42 9.37
C LEU A 175 0.26 16.87 9.31
N ASP A 176 1.37 17.19 9.96
CA ASP A 176 2.05 18.49 9.97
C ASP A 176 2.76 18.74 8.63
N SER A 177 3.16 17.74 7.85
CA SER A 177 3.62 17.97 6.46
C SER A 177 2.43 18.27 5.54
N LEU A 178 1.28 17.63 5.78
CA LEU A 178 0.01 18.02 5.16
C LEU A 178 -0.43 19.44 5.58
N TRP A 179 -0.06 19.93 6.77
CA TRP A 179 -0.41 21.26 7.29
C TRP A 179 0.65 22.36 7.05
N LYS A 180 1.95 22.04 6.94
CA LYS A 180 3.04 23.03 6.77
C LYS A 180 3.17 23.55 5.33
N HIS A 181 2.61 22.86 4.34
CA HIS A 181 2.47 23.38 2.98
C HIS A 181 1.30 24.39 2.81
N TRP A 182 0.62 24.78 3.90
CA TRP A 182 -0.55 25.68 3.90
C TRP A 182 -0.28 27.11 4.40
N GLN A 183 0.94 27.64 4.23
CA GLN A 183 1.24 29.04 4.57
C GLN A 183 1.91 29.89 3.47
N HIS A 184 1.83 29.48 2.20
CA HIS A 184 2.17 30.37 1.07
C HIS A 184 1.08 30.37 0.00
#